data_AF-A0A2G2Q4X1-F1
#
_entry.id   AF-A0A2G2Q4X1-F1
#
_cell.length_a   1.000
_cell.length_b   1.000
_cell.length_c   1.000
_cell.angle_alpha   90.00
_cell.angle_beta   90.00
_cell.angle_gamma   90.00
#
_symmetry.space_group_name_H-M   'P 1'
#
loop_
_entity.id
_entity.type
_entity.pdbx_description
1 polymer ?
#
loop_
_entity_poly.entity_id
_entity_poly.type
_entity_poly.pdbx_seq_one_letter_code
_entity_poly.pdbx_strand_id
1 'polypeptide(L)'
;MINGFILKEFGKRIKELRLSKNLSQEKLSHETGFHRTYIGMVERGERNISLTNITVFAKVFQIELNKLMDFSSIDPSHSYKEYEIKSLK
;
A
#
# COMPACT_ATOMS: atom_id res chain seq x y z
N MET A 1 8.50 7.97 10.89
CA MET A 1 8.77 8.48 9.53
C MET A 1 7.81 9.63 9.31
N ILE A 2 8.29 10.72 8.71
CA ILE A 2 7.43 11.81 8.26
C ILE A 2 6.33 11.25 7.34
N ASN A 3 5.10 11.76 7.43
CA ASN A 3 3.97 11.31 6.61
C ASN A 3 3.65 9.81 6.73
N GLY A 4 3.87 9.22 7.90
CA GLY A 4 3.68 7.78 8.12
C GLY A 4 2.23 7.28 7.95
N PHE A 5 1.24 8.17 8.01
CA PHE A 5 -0.17 7.83 7.77
C PHE A 5 -0.40 7.28 6.36
N ILE A 6 0.38 7.74 5.36
CA ILE A 6 0.36 7.22 3.99
C ILE A 6 0.58 5.71 3.94
N LEU A 7 1.47 5.19 4.80
CA LEU A 7 1.75 3.75 4.84
C LEU A 7 0.54 2.95 5.34
N LYS A 8 -0.27 3.54 6.24
CA LYS A 8 -1.50 2.91 6.75
C LYS A 8 -2.60 2.94 5.72
N GLU A 9 -2.77 4.04 5.00
CA GLU A 9 -3.73 4.15 3.89
C GLU A 9 -3.40 3.15 2.79
N PHE A 10 -2.14 3.14 2.34
CA PHE A 10 -1.66 2.18 1.35
C PHE A 10 -1.85 0.73 1.83
N GLY A 11 -1.47 0.42 3.07
CA GLY A 11 -1.64 -0.92 3.64
C GLY A 11 -3.10 -1.38 3.66
N LYS A 12 -4.03 -0.49 4.04
CA LYS A 12 -5.47 -0.75 4.00
C LYS A 12 -5.96 -1.00 2.57
N ARG A 13 -5.48 -0.20 1.60
CA ARG A 13 -5.81 -0.34 0.18
C ARG A 13 -5.34 -1.69 -0.39
N ILE A 14 -4.14 -2.12 -0.06
CA ILE A 14 -3.63 -3.46 -0.44
C ILE A 14 -4.51 -4.56 0.15
N LYS A 15 -4.89 -4.44 1.42
CA LYS A 15 -5.76 -5.42 2.09
C LYS A 15 -7.14 -5.46 1.45
N GLU A 16 -7.74 -4.31 1.12
CA GLU A 16 -9.03 -4.19 0.42
C GLU A 16 -8.99 -4.93 -0.92
N LEU A 17 -8.00 -4.62 -1.77
CA LEU A 17 -7.84 -5.26 -3.07
C LEU A 17 -7.61 -6.76 -2.95
N ARG A 18 -6.78 -7.18 -1.98
CA ARG A 18 -6.52 -8.59 -1.71
C ARG A 18 -7.81 -9.34 -1.35
N LEU A 19 -8.61 -8.78 -0.45
CA LEU A 19 -9.88 -9.38 -0.01
C LEU A 19 -10.91 -9.39 -1.16
N SER A 20 -10.98 -8.33 -1.96
CA SER A 20 -11.89 -8.27 -3.12
C SER A 20 -11.62 -9.37 -4.16
N LYS A 21 -10.38 -9.85 -4.24
CA LYS A 21 -9.95 -10.96 -5.09
C LYS A 21 -9.92 -12.33 -4.39
N ASN A 22 -10.45 -12.43 -3.16
CA ASN A 22 -10.44 -13.66 -2.35
C ASN A 22 -9.03 -14.27 -2.13
N LEU A 23 -8.02 -13.42 -2.01
CA LEU A 23 -6.64 -13.84 -1.80
C LEU A 23 -6.30 -13.88 -0.30
N SER A 24 -5.65 -14.94 0.15
CA SER A 24 -4.94 -14.93 1.44
C SER A 24 -3.61 -14.18 1.29
N GLN A 25 -2.97 -13.81 2.41
CA GLN A 25 -1.62 -13.23 2.35
C GLN A 25 -0.62 -14.21 1.74
N GLU A 26 -0.80 -15.52 1.96
CA GLU A 26 0.02 -16.58 1.35
C GLU A 26 -0.18 -16.64 -0.17
N LYS A 27 -1.42 -16.55 -0.65
CA LYS A 27 -1.67 -16.49 -2.10
C LYS A 27 -1.08 -15.23 -2.72
N LEU A 28 -1.27 -14.07 -2.09
CA LEU A 28 -0.66 -12.83 -2.58
C LEU A 28 0.87 -12.88 -2.55
N SER A 29 1.47 -13.60 -1.59
CA SER A 29 2.91 -13.87 -1.52
C SER A 29 3.38 -14.59 -2.77
N HIS A 30 2.65 -15.63 -3.19
CA HIS A 30 2.96 -16.37 -4.40
C HIS A 30 2.86 -15.49 -5.67
N GLU A 31 1.78 -14.72 -5.81
CA GLU A 31 1.54 -13.87 -6.99
C GLU A 31 2.55 -12.72 -7.13
N THR A 32 2.98 -12.14 -6.01
CA THR A 32 3.89 -10.98 -6.00
C THR A 32 5.36 -11.37 -5.91
N GLY A 33 5.66 -12.61 -5.50
CA GLY A 33 7.02 -13.05 -5.15
C GLY A 33 7.56 -12.47 -3.85
N PHE A 34 6.78 -11.67 -3.11
CA PHE A 34 7.18 -11.18 -1.79
C PHE A 34 6.91 -12.22 -0.71
N HIS A 35 7.71 -12.25 0.35
CA HIS A 35 7.46 -13.11 1.51
C HIS A 35 6.13 -12.74 2.20
N ARG A 36 5.32 -13.73 2.62
CA ARG A 36 4.03 -13.49 3.31
C ARG A 36 4.15 -12.48 4.46
N THR A 37 5.18 -12.60 5.29
CA THR A 37 5.40 -11.65 6.41
C THR A 37 5.59 -10.22 5.93
N TYR A 38 6.28 -10.00 4.80
CA TYR A 38 6.44 -8.67 4.20
C TYR A 38 5.09 -8.10 3.75
N ILE A 39 4.24 -8.90 3.12
CA ILE A 39 2.87 -8.50 2.78
C ILE A 39 2.10 -8.09 4.03
N GLY A 40 2.16 -8.90 5.10
CA GLY A 40 1.52 -8.55 6.36
C GLY A 40 2.03 -7.24 6.96
N MET A 41 3.34 -6.98 6.87
CA MET A 41 3.94 -5.72 7.31
C MET A 41 3.49 -4.52 6.45
N VAL A 42 3.37 -4.71 5.13
CA VAL A 42 2.83 -3.69 4.21
C VAL A 42 1.37 -3.38 4.55
N GLU A 43 0.53 -4.39 4.72
CA GLU A 43 -0.89 -4.21 5.08
C GLU A 43 -1.08 -3.48 6.41
N ARG A 44 -0.14 -3.66 7.35
CA ARG A 44 -0.14 -2.95 8.63
C ARG A 44 0.59 -1.61 8.56
N GLY A 45 1.12 -1.18 7.43
CA GLY A 45 1.88 0.08 7.28
C GLY A 45 3.19 0.12 8.08
N GLU A 46 3.81 -1.04 8.30
CA GLU A 46 5.08 -1.21 9.03
C GLU A 46 6.31 -1.14 8.09
N ARG A 47 6.08 -1.05 6.78
CA ARG A 47 7.12 -0.97 5.76
C ARG A 47 6.86 0.20 4.82
N ASN A 48 7.90 1.00 4.62
CA ASN A 48 7.95 1.94 3.52
C ASN A 48 8.40 1.17 2.26
N ILE A 49 7.42 0.77 1.46
CA ILE A 49 7.64 0.05 0.22
C ILE A 49 8.22 0.98 -0.86
N SER A 50 9.17 0.49 -1.66
CA SER A 50 9.72 1.27 -2.76
C SER A 50 8.71 1.41 -3.90
N LEU A 51 8.82 2.48 -4.68
CA LEU A 51 7.96 2.72 -5.85
C LEU A 51 7.98 1.54 -6.84
N THR A 52 9.15 0.94 -7.08
CA THR A 52 9.31 -0.24 -7.95
C THR A 52 8.59 -1.48 -7.42
N ASN A 53 8.47 -1.63 -6.10
CA ASN A 53 7.76 -2.76 -5.51
C ASN A 53 6.25 -2.51 -5.52
N ILE A 54 5.80 -1.26 -5.39
CA ILE A 54 4.38 -0.90 -5.55
C ILE A 54 3.88 -1.30 -6.95
N THR A 55 4.67 -1.13 -8.00
CA THR A 55 4.25 -1.51 -9.36
C THR A 55 4.02 -3.02 -9.53
N VAL A 56 4.68 -3.86 -8.71
CA VAL A 56 4.40 -5.31 -8.66
C VAL A 56 2.97 -5.56 -8.17
N PHE A 57 2.53 -4.87 -7.11
CA PHE A 57 1.15 -4.96 -6.63
C PHE A 57 0.14 -4.47 -7.67
N ALA A 58 0.46 -3.35 -8.35
CA ALA A 58 -0.39 -2.83 -9.44
C ALA A 58 -0.59 -3.88 -10.54
N LYS A 59 0.50 -4.54 -10.96
CA LYS A 59 0.45 -5.63 -11.96
C LYS A 59 -0.38 -6.83 -11.50
N VAL A 60 -0.18 -7.31 -10.27
CA VAL A 60 -0.92 -8.46 -9.70
C VAL A 60 -2.40 -8.13 -9.56
N PHE A 61 -2.74 -6.92 -9.13
CA PHE A 61 -4.13 -6.49 -9.02
C PHE A 61 -4.77 -6.09 -10.35
N GLN A 62 -3.99 -5.98 -11.42
CA GLN A 62 -4.42 -5.59 -12.77
C GLN A 62 -5.08 -4.20 -12.78
N ILE A 63 -4.45 -3.25 -12.09
CA ILE A 63 -4.91 -1.86 -12.04
C ILE A 63 -3.73 -0.92 -12.31
N GLU A 64 -4.03 0.24 -12.86
CA GLU A 64 -3.04 1.30 -13.05
C GLU A 64 -2.49 1.81 -11.70
N LEU A 65 -1.23 2.26 -11.70
CA LEU A 65 -0.56 2.71 -10.48
C LEU A 65 -1.31 3.86 -9.79
N ASN A 66 -1.87 4.79 -10.54
CA ASN A 66 -2.66 5.89 -9.98
C ASN A 66 -3.93 5.40 -9.27
N LYS A 67 -4.56 4.31 -9.74
CA LYS A 67 -5.74 3.70 -9.10
C LYS A 67 -5.38 2.88 -7.86
N LEU A 68 -4.17 2.31 -7.84
CA LEU A 68 -3.63 1.67 -6.64
C LEU A 68 -3.32 2.69 -5.54
N MET A 69 -2.82 3.86 -5.92
CA MET A 69 -2.47 4.97 -5.02
C MET A 69 -3.66 5.91 -4.71
N ASP A 70 -4.85 5.60 -5.23
CA ASP A 70 -6.07 6.32 -4.90
C ASP A 70 -6.62 5.80 -3.56
N PHE A 71 -6.52 6.65 -2.53
CA PHE A 71 -6.95 6.33 -1.18
C PHE A 71 -8.32 6.92 -0.83
N SER A 72 -9.04 7.50 -1.79
CA SER A 72 -10.35 8.13 -1.55
C SER A 72 -11.38 7.17 -0.93
N SER A 73 -11.29 5.86 -1.19
CA SER A 73 -12.13 4.84 -0.56
C SER A 73 -11.72 4.48 0.88
N ILE A 74 -10.47 4.78 1.26
CA ILE A 74 -9.88 4.43 2.57
C ILE A 74 -9.96 5.62 3.52
N ASP A 75 -9.64 6.81 3.03
CA ASP A 75 -9.69 8.08 3.74
C ASP A 75 -10.19 9.17 2.76
N PRO A 76 -11.51 9.43 2.75
CA PRO A 76 -12.09 10.48 1.90
C PRO A 76 -11.63 11.91 2.28
N SER A 77 -11.11 12.09 3.49
CA SER A 77 -10.59 13.38 3.97
C SER A 77 -9.11 13.61 3.64
N HIS A 78 -8.43 12.60 3.09
CA HIS A 78 -7.03 12.66 2.73
C HIS A 78 -6.70 13.92 1.93
N SER A 79 -5.67 14.67 2.39
CA SER A 79 -5.28 15.94 1.81
C SER A 79 -3.77 16.14 1.86
N TYR A 80 -3.17 16.55 0.74
CA TYR A 80 -1.74 16.90 0.67
C TYR A 80 -1.35 18.03 1.63
N LYS A 81 -2.32 18.79 2.15
CA LYS A 81 -2.11 19.85 3.13
C LYS A 81 -1.61 19.34 4.48
N GLU A 82 -1.85 18.06 4.79
CA GLU A 82 -1.38 17.42 6.03
C GLU A 82 0.06 16.91 5.90
N TYR A 83 0.68 17.06 4.72
CA TYR A 83 2.01 16.52 4.47
C TYR A 83 3.05 17.41 5.12
N GLU A 84 3.88 16.80 5.95
CA GLU A 84 5.03 17.44 6.54
C GLU A 84 6.22 17.41 5.56
N ILE A 85 6.97 18.51 5.50
CA ILE A 85 8.25 18.60 4.78
C ILE A 85 9.37 18.10 5.70
N LYS A 86 10.35 17.38 5.15
CA LYS A 86 11.56 17.05 5.91
C LYS A 86 12.27 18.34 6.30
N SER A 87 12.14 18.74 7.56
CA SER A 87 12.94 19.85 8.09
C SER A 87 14.40 19.40 8.18
N LEU A 88 15.31 20.22 7.66
CA LEU A 88 16.73 20.09 7.93
C LEU A 88 16.92 20.38 9.42
N LYS A 89 17.30 19.37 10.19
CA LYS A 89 18.10 19.64 11.39
C LYS A 89 19.50 20.00 10.95
#